data_AF-A0A7C1Q020-F1
#
_entry.id   AF-A0A7C1Q020-F1
#
_cell.length_a   1.000
_cell.length_b   1.000
_cell.length_c   1.000
_cell.angle_alpha   90.00
_cell.angle_beta   90.00
_cell.angle_gamma   90.00
#
_symmetry.space_group_name_H-M   'P 1'
#
loop_
_entity.id
_entity.type
_entity.pdbx_description
1 polymer ?
#
loop_
_entity_poly.entity_id
_entity_poly.type
_entity_poly.pdbx_seq_one_letter_code
_entity_poly.pdbx_strand_id
1 'polypeptide(L)' 'MTKKELIRIAFKEIDANQDKIIHFAEAINREPEVGFKEIKTAAKVKAAFAGLGIKYKSDLAITGVKGILEARKEGPTVAV' A
#
# COMPACT_ATOMS: atom_id res chain seq x y z
N MET A 1 1.90 24.98 3.05
CA MET A 1 1.62 24.11 4.22
C MET A 1 2.90 23.88 4.99
N THR A 2 2.84 24.01 6.31
CA THR A 2 3.96 23.68 7.20
C THR A 2 4.09 22.17 7.38
N LYS A 3 5.25 21.70 7.84
CA LYS A 3 5.46 20.29 8.20
C LYS A 3 4.42 19.78 9.21
N LYS A 4 4.08 20.60 10.21
CA LYS A 4 3.09 20.24 11.25
C LYS A 4 1.69 20.06 10.66
N GLU A 5 1.30 20.92 9.73
CA GLU A 5 0.00 20.80 9.03
C GLU A 5 -0.09 19.53 8.20
N LEU A 6 0.98 19.17 7.48
CA LEU A 6 1.04 17.93 6.68
C LEU A 6 0.88 16.69 7.56
N ILE A 7 1.61 16.62 8.68
CA ILE A 7 1.50 15.51 9.63
C ILE A 7 0.08 15.40 10.19
N ARG A 8 -0.55 16.53 10.54
CA ARG A 8 -1.93 16.52 11.05
C ARG A 8 -2.92 15.98 10.02
N ILE A 9 -2.78 16.34 8.75
CA ILE A 9 -3.64 15.80 7.68
C ILE A 9 -3.39 14.32 7.48
N ALA A 10 -2.13 13.88 7.47
CA ALA A 10 -1.81 12.47 7.36
C ALA A 10 -2.46 11.63 8.47
N PHE A 11 -2.36 12.05 9.74
CA PHE A 11 -3.04 11.35 10.83
C PHE A 11 -4.56 11.35 10.67
N LYS A 12 -5.16 12.49 10.32
CA LYS A 12 -6.61 12.56 10.10
C LYS A 12 -7.08 11.57 9.01
N GLU A 13 -6.34 11.45 7.90
CA GLU A 13 -6.69 10.54 6.82
C GLU A 13 -6.47 9.07 7.22
N ILE A 14 -5.46 8.77 8.03
CA ILE A 14 -5.24 7.43 8.59
C ILE A 14 -6.41 7.04 9.50
N ASP A 15 -6.79 7.91 10.43
CA ASP A 15 -7.89 7.67 11.37
C ASP A 15 -9.23 7.48 10.61
N ALA A 16 -9.48 8.32 9.61
CA ALA A 16 -10.69 8.22 8.78
C ALA A 16 -10.76 6.93 7.94
N ASN A 17 -9.63 6.26 7.69
CA ASN A 17 -9.54 5.01 6.93
C ASN A 17 -9.20 3.80 7.80
N GLN A 18 -9.25 3.93 9.13
CA GLN A 18 -8.85 2.89 10.08
C GLN A 18 -9.51 1.54 9.78
N ASP A 19 -10.84 1.52 9.60
CA ASP A 19 -11.57 0.28 9.32
C ASP A 19 -11.12 -0.39 8.03
N LYS A 20 -10.84 0.39 6.98
CA LYS A 20 -10.35 -0.14 5.70
C LYS A 20 -8.96 -0.77 5.86
N ILE A 21 -8.09 -0.15 6.64
CA ILE A 21 -6.73 -0.66 6.92
C ILE A 21 -6.80 -1.97 7.72
N ILE A 22 -7.62 -2.00 8.78
CA ILE A 22 -7.81 -3.18 9.62
C ILE A 22 -8.41 -4.33 8.80
N HIS A 23 -9.47 -4.08 8.03
CA HIS A 23 -10.09 -5.10 7.18
C HIS A 23 -9.11 -5.67 6.15
N PHE A 24 -8.24 -4.83 5.56
CA PHE A 24 -7.22 -5.31 4.63
C PHE A 24 -6.23 -6.26 5.32
N ALA A 25 -5.74 -5.90 6.51
CA ALA A 25 -4.84 -6.74 7.30
C ALA A 25 -5.51 -8.06 7.70
N GLU A 26 -6.77 -8.01 8.17
CA GLU A 26 -7.53 -9.20 8.51
C GLU A 26 -7.80 -10.10 7.29
N ALA A 27 -8.10 -9.53 6.13
CA ALA A 27 -8.34 -10.29 4.90
C ALA A 27 -7.09 -11.05 4.44
N ILE A 28 -5.89 -10.52 4.67
CA ILE A 28 -4.63 -11.25 4.46
C ILE A 28 -4.48 -12.33 5.54
N ASN A 29 -4.64 -11.96 6.81
CA ASN A 29 -4.43 -12.88 7.94
C ASN A 29 -5.37 -14.10 7.93
N ARG A 30 -6.59 -13.95 7.40
CA ARG A 30 -7.56 -15.06 7.26
C ARG A 30 -7.17 -16.07 6.18
N GLU A 31 -6.26 -15.71 5.27
CA GLU A 31 -5.79 -16.58 4.18
C GLU A 31 -4.26 -16.62 4.16
N PRO A 32 -3.62 -17.22 5.19
CA PRO A 32 -2.16 -17.29 5.25
C PRO A 32 -1.62 -18.13 4.10
N GLU A 33 -0.53 -17.65 3.49
CA GLU A 33 0.17 -18.32 2.41
C GLU A 33 1.63 -18.55 2.79
N VAL A 34 2.21 -19.64 2.29
CA VAL A 34 3.62 -19.96 2.51
C VAL A 34 4.51 -19.16 1.56
N GLY A 35 5.78 -19.07 1.93
CA GLY A 35 6.82 -18.44 1.11
C GLY A 35 6.77 -18.89 -0.35
N PHE A 36 6.91 -17.94 -1.27
CA PHE A 36 6.89 -18.12 -2.73
C PHE A 36 5.54 -18.51 -3.34
N LYS A 37 4.46 -18.54 -2.54
CA LYS A 37 3.10 -18.90 -2.98
C LYS A 37 2.05 -17.91 -2.51
N GLU A 38 2.43 -16.66 -2.27
CA GLU A 38 1.57 -15.58 -1.76
C GLU A 38 0.64 -15.00 -2.86
N ILE A 39 0.00 -15.86 -3.64
CA ILE A 39 -0.77 -15.50 -4.84
C ILE A 39 -1.99 -14.66 -4.47
N LYS A 40 -2.74 -15.07 -3.45
CA LYS A 40 -3.93 -14.37 -2.98
C LYS A 40 -3.54 -13.06 -2.29
N THR A 41 -2.45 -13.07 -1.53
CA THR A 41 -1.92 -11.87 -0.85
C THR A 41 -1.49 -10.84 -1.89
N ALA A 42 -0.72 -11.25 -2.90
CA ALA A 42 -0.33 -10.38 -4.01
C ALA A 42 -1.55 -9.82 -4.75
N ALA A 43 -2.59 -10.62 -4.97
CA ALA A 43 -3.84 -10.14 -5.58
C ALA A 43 -4.54 -9.06 -4.73
N LYS A 44 -4.60 -9.23 -3.40
CA LYS A 44 -5.17 -8.21 -2.49
C LYS A 44 -4.36 -6.91 -2.53
N VAL A 45 -3.02 -6.99 -2.52
CA VAL A 45 -2.15 -5.80 -2.64
C VAL A 45 -2.36 -5.08 -3.97
N LYS A 46 -2.42 -5.83 -5.10
CA LYS A 46 -2.74 -5.28 -6.43
C LYS A 46 -4.07 -4.53 -6.42
N ALA A 47 -5.10 -5.13 -5.85
CA ALA A 47 -6.42 -4.51 -5.73
C ALA A 47 -6.39 -3.25 -4.85
N ALA A 48 -5.65 -3.27 -3.73
CA ALA A 48 -5.49 -2.11 -2.87
C ALA A 48 -4.79 -0.94 -3.60
N PHE A 49 -3.71 -1.21 -4.33
CA PHE A 49 -3.03 -0.18 -5.13
C PHE A 49 -3.92 0.36 -6.25
N ALA A 50 -4.63 -0.51 -6.98
CA ALA A 50 -5.59 -0.08 -8.00
C ALA A 50 -6.69 0.81 -7.41
N GLY A 51 -7.27 0.43 -6.26
CA GLY A 51 -8.29 1.22 -5.57
C GLY A 51 -7.80 2.56 -5.02
N LEU A 52 -6.48 2.73 -4.84
CA LEU A 52 -5.84 4.00 -4.47
C LEU A 52 -5.33 4.79 -5.68
N GLY A 53 -5.47 4.27 -6.91
CA GLY A 53 -4.92 4.89 -8.12
C GLY A 53 -3.39 4.87 -8.19
N ILE A 54 -2.74 4.00 -7.42
CA ILE A 54 -1.28 3.86 -7.40
C ILE A 54 -0.84 3.02 -8.59
N LYS A 55 0.04 3.55 -9.43
CA LYS A 55 0.67 2.76 -10.49
C LYS A 55 1.59 1.72 -9.86
N TYR A 56 1.46 0.46 -10.26
CA TYR A 56 2.27 -0.62 -9.74
C TYR A 56 2.77 -1.56 -10.83
N LYS A 57 3.90 -2.23 -10.55
CA LYS A 57 4.36 -3.42 -11.26
C LYS A 57 4.04 -4.64 -10.42
N SER A 58 3.65 -5.73 -11.05
CA SER A 58 3.36 -7.01 -10.40
C SER A 58 4.20 -8.14 -10.96
N ASP A 59 4.08 -9.30 -10.32
CA ASP A 59 4.69 -10.56 -10.76
C ASP A 59 6.22 -10.42 -10.83
N LEU A 60 6.77 -9.61 -9.92
CA LEU A 60 8.22 -9.45 -9.74
C LEU A 60 8.75 -10.71 -9.06
N ALA A 61 9.67 -11.39 -9.74
CA ALA A 61 10.06 -12.77 -9.48
C ALA A 61 8.86 -13.74 -9.58
N ILE A 62 8.03 -13.84 -8.54
CA ILE A 62 6.82 -14.69 -8.54
C ILE A 62 5.61 -13.87 -8.09
N THR A 63 5.62 -13.37 -6.85
CA THR A 63 4.46 -12.72 -6.21
C THR A 63 4.71 -11.25 -5.88
N GLY A 64 5.89 -10.71 -6.19
CA GLY A 64 6.27 -9.35 -5.81
C GLY A 64 5.41 -8.29 -6.49
N VAL A 65 4.97 -7.31 -5.71
CA VAL A 65 4.21 -6.14 -6.17
C VAL A 65 4.93 -4.88 -5.70
N LYS A 66 5.18 -3.94 -6.62
CA LYS A 66 5.85 -2.67 -6.34
C LYS A 66 5.01 -1.49 -6.83
N GLY A 67 4.47 -0.71 -5.89
CA GLY A 67 3.81 0.57 -6.16
C GLY A 67 4.82 1.71 -6.23
N ILE A 68 4.55 2.73 -7.06
CA ILE A 68 5.35 3.95 -7.14
C ILE A 68 4.41 5.16 -7.03
N LEU A 69 4.72 6.06 -6.09
CA LEU A 69 4.10 7.37 -5.97
C LEU A 69 5.07 8.42 -6.48
N GLU A 70 4.73 9.06 -7.61
CA GLU A 70 5.55 10.12 -8.19
C GLU A 70 5.16 11.47 -7.59
N ALA A 71 6.12 12.11 -6.92
CA ALA A 71 5.96 13.47 -6.45
C ALA A 71 6.14 14.47 -7.60
N ARG A 72 5.56 15.67 -7.45
CA ARG A 72 5.66 16.73 -8.46
C ARG A 72 7.03 17.42 -8.53
N LYS A 73 7.94 17.10 -7.62
CA LYS A 73 9.26 17.71 -7.51
C LYS A 73 10.32 16.63 -7.39
N GLU A 74 11.46 16.88 -7.99
CA GLU A 74 12.64 16.04 -7.84
C GLU A 74 13.10 16.03 -6.37
N GLY A 75 13.63 14.88 -5.95
CA GLY A 75 14.04 14.65 -4.57
C GLY A 75 14.41 13.18 -4.32
N PRO A 76 14.80 12.85 -3.08
CA PRO A 76 15.15 11.49 -2.72
C PRO A 76 13.94 10.55 -2.85
N THR A 77 14.20 9.31 -3.24
CA THR A 77 13.20 8.23 -3.24
C THR A 77 13.31 7.42 -1.95
N VAL A 78 12.18 7.15 -1.31
CA VAL A 78 12.09 6.32 -0.09
C VAL A 78 11.27 5.08 -0.42
N ALA A 79 11.75 3.90 -0.02
CA ALA A 79 11.00 2.65 -0.03
C ALA A 79 10.61 2.31 1.42
N VAL A 80 9.35 1.89 1.61
CA VAL A 80 8.76 1.51 2.90
C VAL A 80 8.25 0.07 2.85
#